data_AF-A0A544CNW6-F1
#
_entry.id   AF-A0A544CNW6-F1
#
_cell.length_a   1.000
_cell.length_b   1.000
_cell.length_c   1.000
_cell.angle_alpha   90.00
_cell.angle_beta   90.00
_cell.angle_gamma   90.00
#
_symmetry.space_group_name_H-M   'P 1'
#
loop_
_entity.id
_entity.type
_entity.pdbx_description
1 polymer ?
#
loop_
_entity_poly.entity_id
_entity_poly.type
_entity_poly.pdbx_seq_one_letter_code
_entity_poly.pdbx_strand_id
1 'polypeptide(L)'
;METAEIAENFWGDKLYQQRARKALPFLVRQAIVGETIFYSDLAEELEMPNARNLNYVLGCIGTTLEELAEETEEEIPPIQCLVVNKATELPGEGIGLFISDKDFKKLSKKQKKKIVDSQLTKIYSYPDWLWVLDELEIEYPDFPKLPDAPFKHRGGGEGVLHKELKEYIANNPAALGLPDSCPKGVTEFKLPSGDYVDVMFINRSQMVAVEVKSRISDQADICRGIFQCVKYQTVTEAMLGVQGKPQNVQTLLVLESSFPKELIAIKNMLSINVMANIREKKS
;
A
#
# COMPACT_ATOMS: atom_id res chain seq x y z
N MET A 1 -28.25 25.05 12.92
CA MET A 1 -29.21 24.47 11.97
C MET A 1 -28.93 22.98 11.98
N GLU A 2 -29.70 22.24 12.78
CA GLU A 2 -29.59 20.78 12.92
C GLU A 2 -29.97 20.12 11.60
N THR A 3 -29.02 19.49 10.93
CA THR A 3 -29.29 18.54 9.84
C THR A 3 -28.24 17.45 9.92
N ALA A 4 -28.39 16.60 10.92
CA ALA A 4 -27.91 15.22 10.81
C ALA A 4 -29.16 14.35 10.71
N GLU A 5 -29.94 14.55 9.63
CA GLU A 5 -30.79 13.46 9.16
C GLU A 5 -29.83 12.29 8.88
N ILE A 6 -30.08 11.15 9.51
CA ILE A 6 -29.39 9.90 9.19
C ILE A 6 -29.61 9.70 7.69
N ALA A 7 -28.52 9.74 6.92
CA ALA A 7 -28.64 9.48 5.50
C ALA A 7 -29.21 8.06 5.35
N GLU A 8 -30.24 7.90 4.51
CA GLU A 8 -30.79 6.57 4.24
C GLU A 8 -29.73 5.68 3.59
N ASN A 9 -29.92 4.38 3.67
CA ASN A 9 -29.05 3.39 3.04
C ASN A 9 -29.01 3.49 1.50
N PHE A 10 -28.29 2.56 0.88
CA PHE A 10 -27.98 2.57 -0.55
C PHE A 10 -29.12 2.17 -1.47
N TRP A 11 -30.32 1.82 -0.98
CA TRP A 11 -31.33 1.19 -1.84
C TRP A 11 -32.29 2.17 -2.54
N GLY A 12 -32.15 3.48 -2.31
CA GLY A 12 -32.98 4.49 -2.95
C GLY A 12 -32.37 5.14 -4.21
N ASP A 13 -33.17 6.02 -4.81
CA ASP A 13 -32.87 6.73 -6.06
C ASP A 13 -32.33 8.15 -5.88
N LYS A 14 -32.14 8.62 -4.64
CA LYS A 14 -31.61 9.98 -4.40
C LYS A 14 -30.19 10.07 -4.93
N LEU A 15 -29.80 11.24 -5.43
CA LEU A 15 -28.50 11.45 -6.05
C LEU A 15 -27.31 11.07 -5.14
N TYR A 16 -27.43 11.28 -3.83
CA TYR A 16 -26.36 10.89 -2.91
C TYR A 16 -26.28 9.36 -2.76
N GLN A 17 -27.39 8.62 -2.81
CA GLN A 17 -27.41 7.15 -2.76
C GLN A 17 -26.76 6.56 -4.00
N GLN A 18 -27.10 7.09 -5.19
CA GLN A 18 -26.46 6.70 -6.45
C GLN A 18 -24.94 6.95 -6.42
N ARG A 19 -24.52 8.11 -5.91
CA ARG A 19 -23.08 8.43 -5.75
C ARG A 19 -22.41 7.54 -4.74
N ALA A 20 -23.12 7.14 -3.69
CA ALA A 20 -22.55 6.35 -2.62
C ALA A 20 -22.30 4.91 -3.09
N ARG A 21 -23.18 4.33 -3.92
CA ARG A 21 -22.91 3.08 -4.63
C ARG A 21 -21.65 3.15 -5.51
N LYS A 22 -21.38 4.29 -6.15
CA LYS A 22 -20.13 4.53 -6.91
C LYS A 22 -18.91 4.81 -6.04
N ALA A 23 -19.11 5.40 -4.86
CA ALA A 23 -18.03 5.80 -3.97
C ALA A 23 -17.47 4.63 -3.16
N LEU A 24 -18.32 3.67 -2.76
CA LEU A 24 -17.89 2.54 -1.95
C LEU A 24 -16.75 1.73 -2.58
N PRO A 25 -16.76 1.40 -3.89
CA PRO A 25 -15.62 0.74 -4.54
C PRO A 25 -14.32 1.54 -4.39
N PHE A 26 -14.35 2.86 -4.56
CA PHE A 26 -13.16 3.70 -4.35
C PHE A 26 -12.66 3.65 -2.90
N LEU A 27 -13.56 3.62 -1.92
CA LEU A 27 -13.16 3.49 -0.52
C LEU A 27 -12.59 2.09 -0.22
N VAL A 28 -13.17 1.03 -0.77
CA VAL A 28 -12.64 -0.34 -0.69
C VAL A 28 -11.24 -0.43 -1.30
N ARG A 29 -11.02 0.22 -2.45
CA ARG A 29 -9.69 0.35 -3.06
C ARG A 29 -8.69 0.99 -2.10
N GLN A 30 -9.06 2.11 -1.47
CA GLN A 30 -8.21 2.80 -0.50
C GLN A 30 -7.95 1.97 0.76
N ALA A 31 -8.95 1.23 1.24
CA ALA A 31 -8.80 0.32 2.37
C ALA A 31 -7.78 -0.79 2.09
N ILE A 32 -7.87 -1.42 0.92
CA ILE A 32 -6.95 -2.48 0.47
C ILE A 32 -5.52 -1.93 0.28
N VAL A 33 -5.41 -0.70 -0.25
CA VAL A 33 -4.10 -0.05 -0.45
C VAL A 33 -3.50 0.45 0.86
N GLY A 34 -4.29 0.60 1.92
CA GLY A 34 -3.80 1.07 3.22
C GLY A 34 -3.64 2.59 3.30
N GLU A 35 -4.35 3.34 2.45
CA GLU A 35 -4.18 4.78 2.31
C GLU A 35 -5.49 5.53 2.53
N THR A 36 -5.39 6.73 3.11
CA THR A 36 -6.53 7.64 3.19
C THR A 36 -6.77 8.34 1.83
N ILE A 37 -7.91 9.00 1.68
CA ILE A 37 -8.20 9.86 0.52
C ILE A 37 -8.76 11.20 0.98
N PHE A 38 -8.41 12.28 0.29
CA PHE A 38 -8.99 13.58 0.60
C PHE A 38 -10.37 13.74 0.02
N TYR A 39 -11.24 14.51 0.71
CA TYR A 39 -12.57 14.85 0.20
C TYR A 39 -12.56 15.42 -1.23
N SER A 40 -11.57 16.26 -1.57
CA SER A 40 -11.47 16.81 -2.92
C SER A 40 -11.15 15.75 -3.97
N ASP A 41 -10.34 14.77 -3.61
CA ASP A 41 -9.79 13.80 -4.54
C ASP A 41 -10.81 12.68 -4.78
N LEU A 42 -11.54 12.28 -3.73
CA LEU A 42 -12.72 11.42 -3.88
C LEU A 42 -13.82 12.11 -4.70
N ALA A 43 -14.02 13.41 -4.53
CA ALA A 43 -14.96 14.16 -5.35
C ALA A 43 -14.52 14.20 -6.82
N GLU A 44 -13.23 14.31 -7.09
CA GLU A 44 -12.67 14.25 -8.45
C GLU A 44 -12.91 12.89 -9.11
N GLU A 45 -12.63 11.79 -8.42
CA GLU A 45 -12.90 10.41 -8.88
C GLU A 45 -14.40 10.14 -9.14
N LEU A 46 -15.29 10.81 -8.40
CA LEU A 46 -16.73 10.74 -8.58
C LEU A 46 -17.30 11.77 -9.56
N GLU A 47 -16.44 12.56 -10.22
CA GLU A 47 -16.81 13.66 -11.11
C GLU A 47 -17.80 14.65 -10.44
N MET A 48 -17.62 14.88 -9.13
CA MET A 48 -18.48 15.73 -8.32
C MET A 48 -17.97 17.18 -8.31
N PRO A 49 -18.83 18.16 -8.62
CA PRO A 49 -18.42 19.57 -8.67
C PRO A 49 -18.14 20.17 -7.28
N ASN A 50 -18.63 19.55 -6.20
CA ASN A 50 -18.47 20.08 -4.84
C ASN A 50 -18.30 18.95 -3.82
N ALA A 51 -17.10 18.84 -3.27
CA ALA A 51 -16.73 17.87 -2.24
C ALA A 51 -17.53 17.99 -0.95
N ARG A 52 -18.16 19.14 -0.65
CA ARG A 52 -19.00 19.30 0.55
C ARG A 52 -20.21 18.39 0.58
N ASN A 53 -20.69 17.96 -0.60
CA ASN A 53 -21.85 17.07 -0.71
C ASN A 53 -21.51 15.61 -0.39
N LEU A 54 -20.23 15.29 -0.15
CA LEU A 54 -19.81 13.96 0.26
C LEU A 54 -20.31 13.59 1.66
N ASN A 55 -20.70 14.54 2.50
CA ASN A 55 -21.24 14.25 3.83
C ASN A 55 -22.44 13.28 3.77
N TYR A 56 -23.40 13.51 2.88
CA TYR A 56 -24.55 12.62 2.70
C TYR A 56 -24.17 11.28 2.05
N VAL A 57 -23.24 11.32 1.09
CA VAL A 57 -22.71 10.12 0.41
C VAL A 57 -22.03 9.20 1.42
N LEU A 58 -21.17 9.73 2.27
CA LEU A 58 -20.44 8.98 3.29
C LEU A 58 -21.33 8.53 4.45
N GLY A 59 -22.31 9.34 4.85
CA GLY A 59 -23.31 8.92 5.83
C GLY A 59 -24.12 7.73 5.33
N CYS A 60 -24.54 7.78 4.06
CA CYS A 60 -25.27 6.72 3.36
C CYS A 60 -24.44 5.42 3.31
N ILE A 61 -23.12 5.50 3.08
CA ILE A 61 -22.19 4.35 3.15
C ILE A 61 -22.22 3.76 4.55
N GLY A 62 -21.98 4.60 5.56
CA GLY A 62 -21.90 4.16 6.94
C GLY A 62 -23.17 3.43 7.39
N THR A 63 -24.35 4.01 7.11
CA THR A 63 -25.63 3.38 7.44
C THR A 63 -25.83 2.04 6.73
N THR A 64 -25.46 1.94 5.44
CA THR A 64 -25.57 0.67 4.71
C THR A 64 -24.65 -0.41 5.28
N LEU A 65 -23.43 -0.05 5.69
CA LEU A 65 -22.49 -1.01 6.28
C LEU A 65 -22.89 -1.42 7.71
N GLU A 66 -23.49 -0.52 8.49
CA GLU A 66 -24.06 -0.86 9.79
C GLU A 66 -25.22 -1.86 9.64
N GLU A 67 -26.13 -1.62 8.69
CA GLU A 67 -27.22 -2.55 8.39
C GLU A 67 -26.70 -3.93 7.94
N LEU A 68 -25.71 -3.97 7.03
CA LEU A 68 -25.09 -5.22 6.59
C LEU A 68 -24.39 -5.96 7.75
N ALA A 69 -23.67 -5.23 8.60
CA ALA A 69 -23.03 -5.79 9.79
C ALA A 69 -24.03 -6.42 10.76
N GLU A 70 -25.19 -5.77 10.96
CA GLU A 70 -26.28 -6.30 11.78
C GLU A 70 -26.93 -7.55 11.16
N GLU A 71 -27.15 -7.55 9.84
CA GLU A 71 -27.77 -8.67 9.12
C GLU A 71 -26.88 -9.91 9.05
N THR A 72 -25.56 -9.72 8.97
CA THR A 72 -24.57 -10.80 8.80
C THR A 72 -23.85 -11.20 10.08
N GLU A 73 -24.06 -10.46 11.18
CA GLU A 73 -23.30 -10.58 12.43
C GLU A 73 -21.77 -10.35 12.28
N GLU A 74 -21.34 -9.66 11.23
CA GLU A 74 -19.93 -9.34 10.96
C GLU A 74 -19.52 -7.95 11.49
N GLU A 75 -18.31 -7.82 12.07
CA GLU A 75 -17.79 -6.52 12.51
C GLU A 75 -17.16 -5.76 11.33
N ILE A 76 -18.00 -5.06 10.55
CA ILE A 76 -17.54 -4.25 9.41
C ILE A 76 -17.03 -2.88 9.91
N PRO A 77 -15.75 -2.52 9.69
CA PRO A 77 -15.23 -1.23 10.15
C PRO A 77 -15.85 -0.04 9.39
N PRO A 78 -15.92 1.17 9.99
CA PRO A 78 -16.53 2.34 9.35
C PRO A 78 -15.61 2.95 8.27
N ILE A 79 -15.64 2.38 7.07
CA ILE A 79 -14.75 2.69 5.94
C ILE A 79 -14.70 4.18 5.55
N GLN A 80 -15.78 4.91 5.79
CA GLN A 80 -15.88 6.35 5.58
C GLN A 80 -14.87 7.16 6.41
N CYS A 81 -14.23 6.57 7.44
CA CYS A 81 -13.09 7.17 8.15
C CYS A 81 -11.86 7.40 7.25
N LEU A 82 -11.77 6.74 6.09
CA LEU A 82 -10.69 6.95 5.12
C LEU A 82 -10.72 8.34 4.49
N VAL A 83 -11.87 9.01 4.49
CA VAL A 83 -12.04 10.29 3.83
C VAL A 83 -11.72 11.43 4.78
N VAL A 84 -10.59 12.10 4.56
CA VAL A 84 -10.05 13.09 5.49
C VAL A 84 -9.93 14.48 4.87
N ASN A 85 -9.93 15.51 5.72
CA ASN A 85 -9.71 16.88 5.32
C ASN A 85 -8.20 17.18 5.16
N LYS A 86 -7.81 17.86 4.08
CA LYS A 86 -6.42 18.22 3.75
C LYS A 86 -5.66 18.98 4.85
N ALA A 87 -6.34 19.85 5.62
CA ALA A 87 -5.70 20.66 6.64
C ALA A 87 -5.63 19.97 8.01
N THR A 88 -6.62 19.13 8.32
CA THR A 88 -6.72 18.51 9.65
C THR A 88 -6.23 17.07 9.69
N GLU A 89 -6.20 16.38 8.54
CA GLU A 89 -6.03 14.92 8.41
C GLU A 89 -7.03 14.13 9.26
N LEU A 90 -8.22 14.69 9.44
CA LEU A 90 -9.31 14.05 10.18
C LEU A 90 -10.55 13.97 9.28
N PRO A 91 -11.41 12.96 9.48
CA PRO A 91 -12.71 12.93 8.84
C PRO A 91 -13.57 14.13 9.23
N GLY A 92 -14.51 14.45 8.36
CA GLY A 92 -15.42 15.58 8.51
C GLY A 92 -16.45 15.39 9.62
N GLU A 93 -17.32 16.39 9.75
CA GLU A 93 -18.46 16.33 10.66
C GLU A 93 -19.40 15.17 10.29
N GLY A 94 -19.99 14.54 11.30
CA GLY A 94 -20.86 13.36 11.14
C GLY A 94 -20.18 12.02 11.37
N ILE A 95 -18.84 11.94 11.26
CA ILE A 95 -18.12 10.67 11.49
C ILE A 95 -18.34 10.09 12.89
N GLY A 96 -18.58 10.97 13.88
CA GLY A 96 -18.82 10.61 15.27
C GLY A 96 -19.92 9.57 15.43
N LEU A 97 -20.94 9.59 14.57
CA LEU A 97 -22.06 8.64 14.60
C LEU A 97 -21.59 7.18 14.50
N PHE A 98 -20.52 6.93 13.75
CA PHE A 98 -20.03 5.59 13.41
C PHE A 98 -18.85 5.11 14.28
N ILE A 99 -18.30 5.97 15.15
CA ILE A 99 -17.09 5.67 15.93
C ILE A 99 -17.25 5.86 17.44
N SER A 100 -18.33 6.52 17.89
CA SER A 100 -18.70 6.92 19.27
C SER A 100 -18.96 8.44 19.39
N ASP A 101 -20.20 8.88 19.14
CA ASP A 101 -20.54 10.31 18.92
C ASP A 101 -20.40 11.18 20.18
N LYS A 102 -20.67 10.61 21.37
CA LYS A 102 -20.76 11.38 22.62
C LYS A 102 -19.42 11.93 23.10
N ASP A 103 -18.33 11.27 22.76
CA ASP A 103 -16.99 11.69 23.11
C ASP A 103 -16.33 12.43 21.95
N PHE A 104 -16.46 11.92 20.71
CA PHE A 104 -15.61 12.36 19.60
C PHE A 104 -15.64 13.87 19.37
N LYS A 105 -16.81 14.52 19.34
CA LYS A 105 -16.91 15.97 19.10
C LYS A 105 -16.15 16.80 20.14
N LYS A 106 -16.17 16.38 21.41
CA LYS A 106 -15.56 17.06 22.57
C LYS A 106 -14.05 16.83 22.70
N LEU A 107 -13.51 15.85 21.97
CA LEU A 107 -12.09 15.51 22.03
C LEU A 107 -11.21 16.57 21.37
N SER A 108 -10.00 16.72 21.91
CA SER A 108 -8.92 17.48 21.29
C SER A 108 -8.52 16.85 19.95
N LYS A 109 -7.88 17.64 19.06
CA LYS A 109 -7.35 17.15 17.78
C LYS A 109 -6.47 15.90 17.94
N LYS A 110 -5.61 15.87 18.98
CA LYS A 110 -4.72 14.73 19.27
C LYS A 110 -5.50 13.46 19.66
N GLN A 111 -6.56 13.60 20.46
CA GLN A 111 -7.41 12.49 20.85
C GLN A 111 -8.24 11.98 19.67
N LYS A 112 -8.80 12.89 18.85
CA LYS A 112 -9.49 12.54 17.60
C LYS A 112 -8.58 11.74 16.67
N LYS A 113 -7.34 12.20 16.47
CA LYS A 113 -6.35 11.50 15.64
C LYS A 113 -6.10 10.07 16.13
N LYS A 114 -5.88 9.87 17.44
CA LYS A 114 -5.72 8.51 18.00
C LYS A 114 -6.89 7.58 17.73
N ILE A 115 -8.13 8.07 17.85
CA ILE A 115 -9.32 7.26 17.59
C ILE A 115 -9.41 6.94 16.10
N VAL A 116 -9.19 7.93 15.24
CA VAL A 116 -9.17 7.73 13.78
C VAL A 116 -8.09 6.73 13.38
N ASP A 117 -6.86 6.87 13.88
CA ASP A 117 -5.75 5.96 13.58
C ASP A 117 -6.12 4.51 13.97
N SER A 118 -6.81 4.32 15.09
CA SER A 118 -7.31 3.01 15.52
C SER A 118 -8.37 2.45 14.57
N GLN A 119 -9.28 3.28 14.04
CA GLN A 119 -10.28 2.85 13.06
C GLN A 119 -9.64 2.56 11.71
N LEU A 120 -8.70 3.39 11.27
CA LEU A 120 -7.91 3.15 10.06
C LEU A 120 -7.17 1.81 10.14
N THR A 121 -6.60 1.48 11.30
CA THR A 121 -5.94 0.19 11.52
C THR A 121 -6.91 -0.98 11.32
N LYS A 122 -8.14 -0.87 11.86
CA LYS A 122 -9.19 -1.89 11.64
C LYS A 122 -9.56 -1.99 10.17
N ILE A 123 -9.78 -0.86 9.50
CA ILE A 123 -10.14 -0.80 8.08
C ILE A 123 -9.06 -1.47 7.22
N TYR A 124 -7.79 -1.14 7.43
CA TYR A 124 -6.68 -1.71 6.66
C TYR A 124 -6.45 -3.20 6.94
N SER A 125 -6.86 -3.67 8.12
CA SER A 125 -6.68 -5.07 8.52
C SER A 125 -7.90 -5.95 8.23
N TYR A 126 -9.01 -5.38 7.78
CA TYR A 126 -10.22 -6.12 7.47
C TYR A 126 -10.06 -6.85 6.12
N PRO A 127 -10.04 -8.20 6.11
CA PRO A 127 -9.67 -8.95 4.91
C PRO A 127 -10.79 -9.05 3.88
N ASP A 128 -12.04 -8.84 4.31
CA ASP A 128 -13.24 -9.22 3.56
C ASP A 128 -13.91 -8.03 2.85
N TRP A 129 -13.15 -6.99 2.51
CA TRP A 129 -13.71 -5.83 1.80
C TRP A 129 -14.31 -6.16 0.44
N LEU A 130 -13.81 -7.19 -0.25
CA LEU A 130 -14.38 -7.63 -1.52
C LEU A 130 -15.68 -8.41 -1.30
N TRP A 131 -15.77 -9.19 -0.22
CA TRP A 131 -17.02 -9.86 0.17
C TRP A 131 -18.12 -8.84 0.50
N VAL A 132 -17.79 -7.73 1.16
CA VAL A 132 -18.74 -6.62 1.39
C VAL A 132 -19.33 -6.10 0.07
N LEU A 133 -18.53 -6.00 -1.00
CA LEU A 133 -19.04 -5.57 -2.31
C LEU A 133 -19.93 -6.64 -2.95
N ASP A 134 -19.61 -7.93 -2.77
CA ASP A 134 -20.42 -9.05 -3.24
C ASP A 134 -21.81 -9.07 -2.59
N GLU A 135 -21.87 -8.95 -1.25
CA GLU A 135 -23.15 -8.96 -0.51
C GLU A 135 -24.05 -7.77 -0.87
N LEU A 136 -23.44 -6.63 -1.20
CA LEU A 136 -24.18 -5.44 -1.62
C LEU A 136 -24.50 -5.41 -3.12
N GLU A 137 -24.07 -6.43 -3.88
CA GLU A 137 -24.18 -6.50 -5.34
C GLU A 137 -23.59 -5.26 -6.04
N ILE A 138 -22.47 -4.74 -5.51
CA ILE A 138 -21.78 -3.56 -6.04
C ILE A 138 -20.55 -3.99 -6.86
N GLU A 139 -20.28 -3.26 -7.94
CA GLU A 139 -19.11 -3.49 -8.78
C GLU A 139 -17.79 -3.33 -8.02
N TYR A 140 -16.80 -4.12 -8.42
CA TYR A 140 -15.47 -4.09 -7.84
C TYR A 140 -14.74 -2.80 -8.22
N PRO A 141 -13.78 -2.33 -7.41
CA PRO A 141 -12.96 -1.19 -7.76
C PRO A 141 -12.16 -1.43 -9.04
N ASP A 142 -12.14 -0.43 -9.92
CA ASP A 142 -11.19 -0.41 -11.03
C ASP A 142 -9.79 -0.03 -10.52
N PHE A 143 -8.83 -0.87 -10.86
CA PHE A 143 -7.41 -0.71 -10.55
C PHE A 143 -6.70 -0.21 -11.81
N PRO A 144 -6.13 1.01 -11.79
CA PRO A 144 -5.60 1.58 -13.01
C PRO A 144 -4.44 0.74 -13.54
N LYS A 145 -4.49 0.44 -14.84
CA LYS A 145 -3.36 -0.22 -15.52
C LYS A 145 -2.20 0.76 -15.57
N LEU A 146 -1.04 0.31 -15.08
CA LEU A 146 0.18 1.10 -15.18
C LEU A 146 0.56 1.27 -16.66
N PRO A 147 0.92 2.48 -17.11
CA PRO A 147 1.30 2.70 -18.49
C PRO A 147 2.62 2.02 -18.83
N ASP A 148 2.68 1.37 -20.00
CA ASP A 148 3.92 0.88 -20.58
C ASP A 148 4.76 2.05 -21.10
N ALA A 149 5.59 2.65 -20.25
CA ALA A 149 6.45 3.77 -20.66
C ALA A 149 7.76 3.25 -21.33
N PRO A 150 8.06 3.58 -22.60
CA PRO A 150 9.37 3.32 -23.20
C PRO A 150 10.41 4.27 -22.59
N PHE A 151 11.36 3.74 -21.83
CA PHE A 151 12.44 4.54 -21.22
C PHE A 151 13.75 4.38 -21.98
N LYS A 152 14.41 5.50 -22.29
CA LYS A 152 15.76 5.52 -22.88
C LYS A 152 16.80 5.29 -21.78
N HIS A 153 17.56 4.21 -21.91
CA HIS A 153 18.69 3.90 -21.04
C HIS A 153 19.73 5.04 -21.07
N ARG A 154 20.04 5.62 -19.90
CA ARG A 154 21.30 6.35 -19.69
C ARG A 154 22.23 5.41 -18.92
N GLY A 155 22.97 4.60 -19.68
CA GLY A 155 23.89 3.61 -19.13
C GLY A 155 25.13 4.25 -18.52
N GLY A 156 25.38 3.97 -17.25
CA GLY A 156 26.73 3.73 -16.75
C GLY A 156 27.00 2.24 -16.89
N GLY A 157 28.15 1.84 -17.42
CA GLY A 157 28.48 0.43 -17.63
C GLY A 157 28.50 -0.32 -16.31
N GLU A 158 27.61 -1.29 -16.15
CA GLU A 158 27.63 -2.25 -15.05
C GLU A 158 29.00 -2.98 -15.04
N GLY A 159 29.64 -3.05 -13.87
CA GLY A 159 30.89 -3.79 -13.72
C GLY A 159 30.68 -5.30 -13.78
N VAL A 160 31.61 -6.03 -14.39
CA VAL A 160 31.54 -7.50 -14.58
C VAL A 160 31.20 -8.23 -13.27
N LEU A 161 31.80 -7.83 -12.15
CA LEU A 161 31.58 -8.47 -10.85
C LEU A 161 30.16 -8.26 -10.30
N HIS A 162 29.57 -7.09 -10.54
CA HIS A 162 28.18 -6.84 -10.16
C HIS A 162 27.25 -7.74 -11.00
N LYS A 163 27.52 -7.82 -12.31
CA LYS A 163 26.74 -8.65 -13.23
C LYS A 163 26.80 -10.14 -12.87
N GLU A 164 28.00 -10.67 -12.60
CA GLU A 164 28.20 -12.06 -12.17
C GLU A 164 27.42 -12.36 -10.87
N LEU A 165 27.51 -11.47 -9.89
CA LEU A 165 26.76 -11.63 -8.63
C LEU A 165 25.25 -11.60 -8.87
N LYS A 166 24.75 -10.66 -9.66
CA LYS A 166 23.34 -10.52 -10.02
C LYS A 166 22.80 -11.79 -10.70
N GLU A 167 23.53 -12.30 -11.69
CA GLU A 167 23.18 -13.53 -12.40
C GLU A 167 23.22 -14.76 -11.48
N TYR A 168 24.22 -14.85 -10.60
CA TYR A 168 24.30 -15.91 -9.59
C TYR A 168 23.08 -15.88 -8.66
N ILE A 169 22.76 -14.71 -8.09
CA ILE A 169 21.62 -14.58 -7.17
C ILE A 169 20.32 -14.94 -7.87
N ALA A 170 20.06 -14.39 -9.06
CA ALA A 170 18.83 -14.69 -9.82
C ALA A 170 18.65 -16.19 -10.08
N ASN A 171 19.73 -16.93 -10.30
CA ASN A 171 19.67 -18.37 -10.56
C ASN A 171 19.63 -19.24 -9.29
N ASN A 172 19.89 -18.68 -8.10
CA ASN A 172 20.04 -19.44 -6.86
C ASN A 172 19.20 -18.86 -5.70
N PRO A 173 17.84 -18.93 -5.75
CA PRO A 173 16.97 -18.45 -4.67
C PRO A 173 17.34 -19.01 -3.28
N ALA A 174 17.77 -20.27 -3.22
CA ALA A 174 18.19 -20.93 -1.98
C ALA A 174 19.40 -20.26 -1.31
N ALA A 175 20.26 -19.56 -2.06
CA ALA A 175 21.36 -18.78 -1.49
C ALA A 175 20.87 -17.62 -0.62
N LEU A 176 19.61 -17.20 -0.80
CA LEU A 176 18.94 -16.18 -0.01
C LEU A 176 18.01 -16.75 1.06
N GLY A 177 17.99 -18.07 1.26
CA GLY A 177 17.07 -18.74 2.16
C GLY A 177 15.62 -18.77 1.65
N LEU A 178 15.40 -18.51 0.36
CA LEU A 178 14.09 -18.68 -0.27
C LEU A 178 13.80 -20.17 -0.48
N PRO A 179 12.52 -20.60 -0.43
CA PRO A 179 12.16 -22.01 -0.55
C PRO A 179 12.56 -22.56 -1.92
N ASP A 180 12.82 -23.87 -2.01
CA ASP A 180 13.19 -24.54 -3.27
C ASP A 180 12.11 -24.44 -4.36
N SER A 181 10.86 -24.17 -3.96
CA SER A 181 9.75 -23.90 -4.88
C SER A 181 9.76 -22.49 -5.48
N CYS A 182 10.64 -21.59 -5.00
CA CYS A 182 10.76 -20.24 -5.51
C CYS A 182 11.37 -20.28 -6.93
N PRO A 183 10.72 -19.67 -7.93
CA PRO A 183 11.27 -19.62 -9.28
C PRO A 183 12.57 -18.77 -9.32
N LYS A 184 13.31 -18.91 -10.41
CA LYS A 184 14.46 -18.02 -10.69
C LYS A 184 14.02 -16.56 -10.72
N GLY A 185 14.90 -15.69 -10.24
CA GLY A 185 14.69 -14.25 -10.20
C GLY A 185 14.77 -13.62 -11.60
N VAL A 186 14.01 -12.55 -11.80
CA VAL A 186 14.09 -11.69 -12.97
C VAL A 186 15.16 -10.63 -12.70
N THR A 187 16.21 -10.59 -13.53
CA THR A 187 17.23 -9.55 -13.44
C THR A 187 16.74 -8.25 -14.08
N GLU A 188 17.24 -7.11 -13.59
CA GLU A 188 16.86 -5.79 -14.11
C GLU A 188 15.34 -5.60 -14.15
N PHE A 189 14.67 -5.92 -13.04
CA PHE A 189 13.21 -5.77 -12.96
C PHE A 189 12.84 -4.30 -12.93
N LYS A 190 12.15 -3.85 -13.97
CA LYS A 190 11.77 -2.45 -14.13
C LYS A 190 10.60 -2.07 -13.23
N LEU A 191 10.79 -1.02 -12.44
CA LEU A 191 9.74 -0.41 -11.64
C LEU A 191 9.04 0.74 -12.39
N PRO A 192 7.79 1.09 -12.01
CA PRO A 192 7.07 2.23 -12.59
C PRO A 192 7.77 3.58 -12.38
N SER A 193 8.65 3.70 -11.37
CA SER A 193 9.49 4.89 -11.15
C SER A 193 10.54 5.10 -12.26
N GLY A 194 10.79 4.08 -13.09
CA GLY A 194 11.86 4.06 -14.08
C GLY A 194 13.17 3.47 -13.56
N ASP A 195 13.24 3.10 -12.28
CA ASP A 195 14.36 2.36 -11.69
C ASP A 195 14.33 0.88 -12.08
N TYR A 196 15.48 0.22 -11.91
CA TYR A 196 15.65 -1.22 -12.12
C TYR A 196 16.11 -1.85 -10.81
N VAL A 197 15.41 -2.88 -10.37
CA VAL A 197 15.85 -3.75 -9.26
C VAL A 197 16.80 -4.78 -9.84
N ASP A 198 17.96 -4.99 -9.21
CA ASP A 198 18.98 -5.91 -9.74
C ASP A 198 18.40 -7.31 -9.94
N VAL A 199 17.69 -7.85 -8.93
CA VAL A 199 16.97 -9.13 -9.02
C VAL A 199 15.61 -9.03 -8.31
N MET A 200 14.55 -9.46 -8.98
CA MET A 200 13.21 -9.61 -8.38
C MET A 200 12.78 -11.07 -8.39
N PHE A 201 12.45 -11.62 -7.22
CA PHE A 201 11.77 -12.91 -7.12
C PHE A 201 10.27 -12.71 -6.92
N ILE A 202 9.46 -13.44 -7.68
CA ILE A 202 8.00 -13.42 -7.58
C ILE A 202 7.55 -14.80 -7.12
N ASN A 203 7.16 -14.91 -5.84
CA ASN A 203 6.77 -16.18 -5.23
C ASN A 203 5.35 -16.11 -4.67
N ARG A 204 4.37 -16.62 -5.44
CA ARG A 204 2.94 -16.61 -5.09
C ARG A 204 2.46 -15.20 -4.73
N SER A 205 2.26 -14.93 -3.44
CA SER A 205 1.77 -13.65 -2.90
C SER A 205 2.88 -12.73 -2.38
N GLN A 206 4.16 -13.12 -2.49
CA GLN A 206 5.29 -12.31 -2.02
C GLN A 206 6.23 -11.94 -3.16
N MET A 207 6.69 -10.70 -3.18
CA MET A 207 7.83 -10.26 -4.01
C MET A 207 9.05 -9.97 -3.15
N VAL A 208 10.21 -10.43 -3.62
CA VAL A 208 11.50 -10.19 -2.95
C VAL A 208 12.40 -9.41 -3.89
N ALA A 209 12.58 -8.13 -3.60
CA ALA A 209 13.45 -7.21 -4.34
C ALA A 209 14.86 -7.25 -3.76
N VAL A 210 15.86 -7.49 -4.61
CA VAL A 210 17.24 -7.66 -4.19
C VAL A 210 18.12 -6.62 -4.88
N GLU A 211 18.89 -5.89 -4.08
CA GLU A 211 20.02 -5.08 -4.54
C GLU A 211 21.30 -5.84 -4.22
N VAL A 212 22.22 -5.92 -5.18
CA VAL A 212 23.48 -6.63 -5.03
C VAL A 212 24.66 -5.65 -5.01
N LYS A 213 25.65 -5.92 -4.17
CA LYS A 213 26.93 -5.19 -4.16
C LYS A 213 28.08 -6.18 -4.15
N SER A 214 28.93 -6.05 -5.16
CA SER A 214 30.07 -6.94 -5.36
C SER A 214 31.16 -6.71 -4.32
N ARG A 215 32.18 -7.58 -4.31
CA ARG A 215 33.30 -7.51 -3.35
C ARG A 215 34.12 -6.21 -3.43
N ILE A 216 34.00 -5.46 -4.53
CA ILE A 216 34.73 -4.20 -4.75
C ILE A 216 33.90 -2.97 -4.35
N SER A 217 32.64 -3.15 -3.93
CA SER A 217 31.79 -2.05 -3.49
C SER A 217 32.33 -1.46 -2.19
N ASP A 218 32.57 -0.15 -2.21
CA ASP A 218 33.02 0.60 -1.04
C ASP A 218 31.86 0.88 -0.08
N GLN A 219 32.17 1.46 1.08
CA GLN A 219 31.17 1.81 2.09
C GLN A 219 30.09 2.77 1.56
N ALA A 220 30.45 3.71 0.67
CA ALA A 220 29.49 4.65 0.10
C ALA A 220 28.52 3.94 -0.86
N ASP A 221 29.00 2.99 -1.65
CA ASP A 221 28.20 2.15 -2.53
C ASP A 221 27.28 1.21 -1.77
N ILE A 222 27.76 0.58 -0.70
CA ILE A 222 26.93 -0.23 0.19
C ILE A 222 25.85 0.62 0.86
N CYS A 223 26.20 1.84 1.31
CA CYS A 223 25.23 2.79 1.85
C CYS A 223 24.16 3.16 0.82
N ARG A 224 24.53 3.43 -0.43
CA ARG A 224 23.55 3.62 -1.53
C ARG A 224 22.65 2.40 -1.68
N GLY A 225 23.20 1.20 -1.61
CA GLY A 225 22.43 -0.05 -1.64
C GLY A 225 21.34 -0.13 -0.57
N ILE A 226 21.63 0.32 0.66
CA ILE A 226 20.63 0.39 1.75
C ILE A 226 19.44 1.29 1.35
N PHE A 227 19.71 2.49 0.81
CA PHE A 227 18.65 3.41 0.39
C PHE A 227 17.96 2.97 -0.90
N GLN A 228 18.65 2.23 -1.79
CA GLN A 228 18.02 1.57 -2.92
C GLN A 228 17.00 0.53 -2.44
N CYS A 229 17.32 -0.28 -1.43
CA CYS A 229 16.34 -1.18 -0.81
C CYS A 229 15.12 -0.43 -0.27
N VAL A 230 15.31 0.69 0.45
CA VAL A 230 14.16 1.51 0.91
C VAL A 230 13.28 1.94 -0.27
N LYS A 231 13.89 2.45 -1.34
CA LYS A 231 13.17 2.89 -2.53
C LYS A 231 12.41 1.73 -3.19
N TYR A 232 13.08 0.59 -3.37
CA TYR A 232 12.47 -0.56 -4.03
C TYR A 232 11.33 -1.15 -3.22
N GLN A 233 11.42 -1.15 -1.89
CA GLN A 233 10.32 -1.58 -1.01
C GLN A 233 9.08 -0.75 -1.33
N THR A 234 9.16 0.56 -1.12
CA THR A 234 8.00 1.47 -1.22
C THR A 234 7.46 1.56 -2.64
N VAL A 235 8.31 1.62 -3.66
CA VAL A 235 7.85 1.69 -5.06
C VAL A 235 7.19 0.38 -5.49
N THR A 236 7.68 -0.76 -5.03
CA THR A 236 7.09 -2.07 -5.36
C THR A 236 5.76 -2.28 -4.63
N GLU A 237 5.65 -1.87 -3.37
CA GLU A 237 4.39 -1.86 -2.61
C GLU A 237 3.34 -0.99 -3.31
N ALA A 238 3.70 0.24 -3.67
CA ALA A 238 2.82 1.14 -4.43
C ALA A 238 2.40 0.55 -5.78
N MET A 239 3.33 -0.08 -6.51
CA MET A 239 3.04 -0.78 -7.76
C MET A 239 2.00 -1.90 -7.55
N LEU A 240 2.14 -2.68 -6.49
CA LEU A 240 1.18 -3.74 -6.15
C LEU A 240 -0.17 -3.19 -5.72
N GLY A 241 -0.19 -2.13 -4.92
CA GLY A 241 -1.41 -1.45 -4.49
C GLY A 241 -2.22 -0.93 -5.67
N VAL A 242 -1.56 -0.29 -6.65
CA VAL A 242 -2.20 0.16 -7.90
C VAL A 242 -2.74 -1.01 -8.73
N GLN A 243 -2.15 -2.20 -8.62
CA GLN A 243 -2.60 -3.42 -9.29
C GLN A 243 -3.64 -4.23 -8.49
N GLY A 244 -4.05 -3.77 -7.31
CA GLY A 244 -4.99 -4.49 -6.43
C GLY A 244 -4.42 -5.79 -5.86
N LYS A 245 -3.09 -5.89 -5.74
CA LYS A 245 -2.40 -7.08 -5.21
C LYS A 245 -1.96 -6.85 -3.75
N PRO A 246 -1.84 -7.92 -2.95
CA PRO A 246 -1.27 -7.83 -1.61
C PRO A 246 0.12 -7.19 -1.65
N GLN A 247 0.35 -6.16 -0.85
CA GLN A 247 1.62 -5.41 -0.80
C GLN A 247 2.69 -6.14 0.03
N ASN A 248 2.80 -7.45 -0.15
CA ASN A 248 3.77 -8.27 0.57
C ASN A 248 5.12 -8.25 -0.16
N VAL A 249 5.90 -7.22 0.14
CA VAL A 249 7.23 -7.00 -0.43
C VAL A 249 8.28 -7.21 0.65
N GLN A 250 9.40 -7.84 0.29
CA GLN A 250 10.59 -7.87 1.10
C GLN A 250 11.77 -7.34 0.29
N THR A 251 12.61 -6.54 0.91
CA THR A 251 13.87 -6.09 0.31
C THR A 251 15.08 -6.71 1.00
N LEU A 252 16.06 -7.09 0.19
CA LEU A 252 17.33 -7.66 0.62
C LEU A 252 18.50 -6.90 -0.01
N LEU A 253 19.48 -6.53 0.81
CA LEU A 253 20.79 -6.10 0.34
C LEU A 253 21.75 -7.29 0.41
N VAL A 254 22.29 -7.71 -0.74
CA VAL A 254 23.19 -8.86 -0.84
C VAL A 254 24.61 -8.41 -1.14
N LEU A 255 25.56 -8.86 -0.32
CA LEU A 255 26.98 -8.49 -0.42
C LEU A 255 27.86 -9.72 -0.63
N GLU A 256 28.81 -9.63 -1.57
CA GLU A 256 29.94 -10.57 -1.63
C GLU A 256 30.94 -10.39 -0.48
N SER A 257 31.00 -9.18 0.08
CA SER A 257 31.89 -8.79 1.17
C SER A 257 31.19 -8.83 2.53
N SER A 258 31.94 -8.61 3.60
CA SER A 258 31.40 -8.39 4.93
C SER A 258 30.69 -7.04 5.01
N PHE A 259 29.58 -6.98 5.75
CA PHE A 259 28.88 -5.72 5.99
C PHE A 259 29.73 -4.75 6.84
N PRO A 260 29.91 -3.46 6.43
CA PRO A 260 30.67 -2.47 7.19
C PRO A 260 30.04 -2.18 8.55
N LYS A 261 30.85 -2.12 9.62
CA LYS A 261 30.35 -1.87 10.99
C LYS A 261 29.75 -0.48 11.13
N GLU A 262 30.29 0.48 10.38
CA GLU A 262 29.88 1.87 10.32
C GLU A 262 28.43 2.04 9.84
N LEU A 263 27.90 1.07 9.07
CA LEU A 263 26.56 1.13 8.51
C LEU A 263 25.51 0.35 9.31
N ILE A 264 25.90 -0.30 10.43
CA ILE A 264 24.97 -1.10 11.26
C ILE A 264 23.83 -0.24 11.80
N ALA A 265 24.13 0.97 12.27
CA ALA A 265 23.11 1.87 12.79
C ALA A 265 22.07 2.23 11.71
N ILE A 266 22.52 2.58 10.50
CA ILE A 266 21.67 2.95 9.37
C ILE A 266 20.80 1.76 8.95
N LYS A 267 21.41 0.57 8.79
CA LYS A 267 20.69 -0.67 8.51
C LYS A 267 19.55 -0.90 9.49
N ASN A 268 19.82 -0.77 10.79
CA ASN A 268 18.83 -1.03 11.83
C ASN A 268 17.73 0.05 11.87
N MET A 269 18.09 1.33 11.73
CA MET A 269 17.12 2.44 11.68
C MET A 269 16.14 2.29 10.52
N LEU A 270 16.62 1.79 9.38
CA LEU A 270 15.82 1.59 8.17
C LEU A 270 15.27 0.16 8.05
N SER A 271 15.51 -0.70 9.03
CA SER A 271 15.09 -2.12 9.05
C SER A 271 15.44 -2.91 7.78
N ILE A 272 16.62 -2.66 7.20
CA ILE A 272 17.06 -3.35 5.98
C ILE A 272 17.66 -4.72 6.30
N ASN A 273 17.17 -5.74 5.61
CA ASN A 273 17.72 -7.08 5.66
C ASN A 273 19.00 -7.15 4.81
N VAL A 274 20.08 -7.65 5.40
CA VAL A 274 21.39 -7.75 4.74
C VAL A 274 21.88 -9.18 4.80
N MET A 275 22.27 -9.73 3.64
CA MET A 275 22.96 -11.01 3.52
C MET A 275 24.38 -10.76 3.02
N ALA A 276 25.35 -10.94 3.91
CA ALA A 276 26.76 -10.64 3.63
C ALA A 276 27.60 -11.91 3.43
N ASN A 277 28.75 -11.77 2.79
CA ASN A 277 29.67 -12.86 2.45
C ASN A 277 29.03 -13.94 1.55
N ILE A 278 28.09 -13.56 0.68
CA ILE A 278 27.52 -14.46 -0.31
C ILE A 278 28.55 -14.69 -1.42
N ARG A 279 28.88 -15.95 -1.69
CA ARG A 279 29.79 -16.33 -2.76
C ARG A 279 29.22 -17.49 -3.53
N GLU A 280 29.47 -17.51 -4.83
CA GLU A 280 29.27 -18.71 -5.63
C GLU A 280 30.16 -19.83 -5.07
N LYS A 281 29.54 -20.95 -4.67
CA LYS A 281 30.31 -22.15 -4.35
C LYS A 281 30.87 -22.68 -5.67
N LYS A 282 32.14 -22.39 -5.96
CA LYS A 282 32.85 -23.07 -7.04
C LYS A 282 32.80 -24.57 -6.75
N SER A 283 32.13 -25.30 -7.64
CA SER A 283 32.15 -26.77 -7.67
C SER A 283 33.53 -27.26 -8.10
#